data_AF-A0A8K0WGW3-F1
#
_entry.id   AF-A0A8K0WGW3-F1
#
_cell.length_a   1.000
_cell.length_b   1.000
_cell.length_c   1.000
_cell.angle_alpha   90.00
_cell.angle_beta   90.00
_cell.angle_gamma   90.00
#
_symmetry.space_group_name_H-M   'P 1'
#
loop_
_entity.id
_entity.type
_entity.pdbx_description
1 polymer ?
#
loop_
_entity_poly.entity_id
_entity_poly.type
_entity_poly.pdbx_seq_one_letter_code
_entity_poly.pdbx_strand_id
1 'polypeptide(L)'
;MSQTSLVESSSSGDAPRNALSLRLETPFVPEGSIYINKQSFNIQGHYVYETTASPATPTYHIATRNTQAGNPWQLQICRLLPSEVRRIGAATGNDAFIRYDDDLTLYSGEKMNIPFSLGVGLGPTPLIVIRGQKRGTIQGSIVMEKSGRSCKFYHMIPIKRALTKVEEDRMQALMHKRGYRDSDDWKKKLLLTVQERPNKELEWIDEYGSVVAVEEDVNLEFKGEIQTEKKDLVVACWACKGFVLGKDV
;
A
#
# COMPACT_ATOMS: atom_id res chain seq x y z
N MET A 1 -47.54 17.47 -74.81
CA MET A 1 -47.23 18.53 -73.82
C MET A 1 -46.39 17.90 -72.72
N SER A 2 -45.19 18.48 -72.46
CA SER A 2 -44.22 18.33 -71.33
C SER A 2 -43.81 16.90 -70.88
N GLN A 3 -42.55 16.45 -71.05
CA GLN A 3 -41.34 16.65 -70.20
C GLN A 3 -41.58 16.28 -68.71
N THR A 4 -40.82 15.42 -68.00
CA THR A 4 -39.42 14.91 -68.04
C THR A 4 -39.31 13.53 -67.35
N SER A 5 -38.68 12.52 -67.96
CA SER A 5 -37.36 11.90 -67.67
C SER A 5 -37.13 11.20 -66.31
N LEU A 6 -37.06 9.87 -66.39
CA LEU A 6 -36.35 8.96 -65.49
C LEU A 6 -35.43 8.13 -66.40
N VAL A 7 -34.11 8.21 -66.22
CA VAL A 7 -33.15 7.39 -66.97
C VAL A 7 -32.10 6.88 -65.99
N GLU A 8 -32.15 5.57 -65.75
CA GLU A 8 -31.00 4.79 -65.34
C GLU A 8 -30.24 4.36 -66.60
N SER A 9 -28.91 4.47 -66.57
CA SER A 9 -28.02 3.31 -66.51
C SER A 9 -26.65 3.57 -67.11
N SER A 10 -25.66 3.10 -66.37
CA SER A 10 -24.36 2.60 -66.83
C SER A 10 -23.21 3.59 -67.03
N SER A 11 -22.11 3.23 -66.33
CA SER A 11 -20.70 3.33 -66.72
C SER A 11 -19.81 4.26 -65.90
N SER A 12 -18.76 3.63 -65.38
CA SER A 12 -17.41 4.13 -65.08
C SER A 12 -17.22 5.15 -63.94
N GLY A 13 -16.42 4.75 -62.96
CA GLY A 13 -15.77 5.68 -62.03
C GLY A 13 -15.19 4.97 -60.81
N ASP A 14 -13.87 4.99 -60.70
CA ASP A 14 -13.03 4.52 -59.60
C ASP A 14 -13.56 4.71 -58.17
N ALA A 15 -13.31 3.73 -57.29
CA ALA A 15 -12.40 3.87 -56.14
C ALA A 15 -12.72 2.81 -55.07
N PRO A 16 -11.68 2.26 -54.41
CA PRO A 16 -11.77 0.99 -53.71
C PRO A 16 -12.47 1.14 -52.37
N ARG A 17 -13.34 0.17 -52.07
CA ARG A 17 -13.80 -0.10 -50.71
C ARG A 17 -12.59 -0.54 -49.88
N ASN A 18 -11.96 0.42 -49.21
CA ASN A 18 -11.04 0.20 -48.10
C ASN A 18 -11.81 -0.45 -46.94
N ALA A 19 -12.15 -1.72 -47.09
CA ALA A 19 -12.37 -2.60 -45.96
C ALA A 19 -10.99 -2.93 -45.40
N LEU A 20 -10.48 -2.05 -44.53
CA LEU A 20 -9.33 -2.35 -43.69
C LEU A 20 -9.74 -3.46 -42.73
N SER A 21 -9.66 -4.70 -43.19
CA SER A 21 -9.45 -5.84 -42.31
C SER A 21 -8.06 -5.68 -41.71
N LEU A 22 -7.96 -4.93 -40.62
CA LEU A 22 -6.81 -5.02 -39.73
C LEU A 22 -6.87 -6.41 -39.09
N ARG A 23 -6.39 -7.41 -39.83
CA ARG A 23 -5.78 -8.59 -39.22
C ARG A 23 -4.66 -8.02 -38.35
N LEU A 24 -4.90 -7.91 -37.05
CA LEU A 24 -3.80 -7.88 -36.10
C LEU A 24 -3.08 -9.21 -36.31
N GLU A 25 -2.01 -9.19 -37.08
CA GLU A 25 -0.95 -10.15 -36.90
C GLU A 25 -0.49 -9.95 -35.46
N THR A 26 -0.94 -10.83 -34.57
CA THR A 26 -0.39 -10.94 -33.23
C THR A 26 1.10 -11.13 -33.41
N PRO A 27 1.97 -10.20 -32.98
CA PRO A 27 3.39 -10.49 -32.97
C PRO A 27 3.57 -11.74 -32.12
N PHE A 28 4.21 -12.74 -32.69
CA PHE A 28 4.66 -13.93 -31.99
C PHE A 28 5.54 -13.45 -30.83
N VAL A 29 4.96 -13.36 -29.63
CA VAL A 29 5.71 -13.08 -28.41
C VAL A 29 6.43 -14.37 -28.08
N PRO A 30 7.77 -14.41 -28.08
CA PRO A 30 8.47 -15.59 -27.60
C PRO A 30 8.09 -15.81 -26.13
N GLU A 31 7.39 -16.92 -25.87
CA GLU A 31 7.30 -17.51 -24.53
C GLU A 31 8.72 -17.81 -24.06
N GLY A 32 9.23 -16.99 -23.16
CA GLY A 32 10.58 -17.20 -22.64
C GLY A 32 11.29 -15.94 -22.15
N SER A 33 10.69 -15.24 -21.20
CA SER A 33 11.48 -14.61 -20.14
C SER A 33 10.55 -14.33 -18.97
N ILE A 34 10.75 -15.07 -17.87
CA ILE A 34 10.28 -14.63 -16.56
C ILE A 34 11.12 -13.39 -16.25
N TYR A 35 10.72 -12.23 -16.76
CA TYR A 35 11.17 -10.97 -16.23
C TYR A 35 10.65 -10.94 -14.80
N ILE A 36 11.50 -11.30 -13.84
CA ILE A 36 11.28 -10.97 -12.45
C ILE A 36 11.24 -9.45 -12.45
N ASN A 37 10.04 -8.89 -12.48
CA ASN A 37 9.83 -7.45 -12.52
C ASN A 37 10.17 -6.94 -11.11
N LYS A 38 11.47 -6.68 -10.88
CA LYS A 38 11.98 -6.16 -9.61
C LYS A 38 11.42 -4.76 -9.45
N GLN A 39 10.37 -4.61 -8.65
CA GLN A 39 9.81 -3.29 -8.33
C GLN A 39 10.56 -2.71 -7.13
N SER A 40 11.05 -1.49 -7.28
CA SER A 40 11.78 -0.77 -6.25
C SER A 40 11.13 0.58 -5.98
N PHE A 41 11.04 0.96 -4.72
CA PHE A 41 10.40 2.20 -4.27
C PHE A 41 11.36 3.03 -3.44
N ASN A 42 11.26 4.35 -3.57
CA ASN A 42 12.02 5.32 -2.80
C ASN A 42 11.09 6.44 -2.32
N ILE A 43 11.23 6.87 -1.07
CA ILE A 43 10.49 8.01 -0.53
C ILE A 43 11.31 9.28 -0.79
N GLN A 44 10.69 10.29 -1.40
CA GLN A 44 11.27 11.62 -1.55
C GLN A 44 10.20 12.69 -1.29
N GLY A 45 10.32 13.38 -0.17
CA GLY A 45 9.38 14.42 0.25
C GLY A 45 7.97 13.87 0.38
N HIS A 46 7.00 14.45 -0.34
CA HIS A 46 5.60 14.05 -0.25
C HIS A 46 5.23 12.85 -1.14
N TYR A 47 6.19 12.17 -1.77
CA TYR A 47 5.90 11.14 -2.76
C TYR A 47 6.74 9.88 -2.58
N VAL A 48 6.16 8.75 -2.94
CA VAL A 48 6.87 7.48 -3.11
C VAL A 48 7.01 7.21 -4.60
N TYR A 49 8.25 7.15 -5.06
CA TYR A 49 8.61 6.91 -6.45
C TYR A 49 8.93 5.45 -6.69
N GLU A 50 8.39 4.90 -7.77
CA GLU A 50 8.83 3.63 -8.33
C GLU A 50 10.08 3.89 -9.18
N THR A 51 11.21 3.35 -8.75
CA THR A 51 12.55 3.64 -9.30
C THR A 51 12.99 2.67 -10.38
N THR A 52 12.20 1.63 -10.64
CA THR A 52 12.48 0.65 -11.72
C THR A 52 12.26 1.25 -13.11
N ALA A 53 11.39 2.25 -13.22
CA ALA A 53 11.20 3.03 -14.43
C ALA A 53 12.21 4.18 -14.49
N SER A 54 12.81 4.43 -15.66
CA SER A 54 13.59 5.63 -15.93
C SER A 54 12.82 6.49 -16.95
N PRO A 55 12.33 7.68 -16.58
CA PRO A 55 12.45 8.35 -15.28
C PRO A 55 11.57 7.71 -14.18
N ALA A 56 11.97 7.89 -12.91
CA ALA A 56 11.23 7.36 -11.76
C ALA A 56 9.81 7.93 -11.72
N THR A 57 8.81 7.08 -11.52
CA THR A 57 7.41 7.50 -11.57
C THR A 57 6.82 7.61 -10.16
N PRO A 58 6.22 8.75 -9.78
CA PRO A 58 5.54 8.86 -8.49
C PRO A 58 4.31 7.95 -8.49
N THR A 59 4.21 7.07 -7.51
CA THR A 59 3.12 6.07 -7.41
C THR A 59 2.22 6.34 -6.21
N TYR A 60 2.78 6.86 -5.12
CA TYR A 60 2.05 7.19 -3.91
C TYR A 60 2.32 8.63 -3.47
N HIS A 61 1.33 9.23 -2.82
CA HIS A 61 1.47 10.50 -2.13
C HIS A 61 1.39 10.28 -0.61
N ILE A 62 2.22 11.00 0.11
CA ILE A 62 2.34 10.99 1.57
C ILE A 62 2.01 12.39 2.08
N ALA A 63 0.95 12.48 2.89
CA ALA A 63 0.59 13.68 3.61
C ALA A 63 0.81 13.48 5.12
N THR A 64 1.46 14.43 5.77
CA THR A 64 1.63 14.45 7.22
C THR A 64 0.66 15.45 7.84
N ARG A 65 0.02 15.07 8.95
CA ARG A 65 -0.74 15.99 9.79
C ARG A 65 0.03 16.27 11.08
N ASN A 66 0.13 17.55 11.39
CA ASN A 66 0.85 18.04 12.56
C ASN A 66 -0.14 18.39 13.69
N THR A 67 0.36 18.30 14.91
CA THR A 67 -0.34 18.78 16.11
C THR A 67 -0.32 20.30 16.12
N GLN A 68 -1.10 20.92 17.02
CA GLN A 68 -1.06 22.37 17.23
C GLN A 68 0.35 22.88 17.57
N ALA A 69 1.18 22.04 18.20
CA ALA A 69 2.59 22.33 18.50
C ALA A 69 3.55 22.12 17.32
N GLY A 70 3.04 21.80 16.11
CA GLY A 70 3.85 21.58 14.92
C GLY A 70 4.45 20.17 14.79
N ASN A 71 4.30 19.31 15.80
CA ASN A 71 4.86 17.96 15.75
C ASN A 71 4.01 17.03 14.87
N PRO A 72 4.60 16.27 13.93
CA PRO A 72 3.85 15.32 13.12
C PRO A 72 3.30 14.17 13.98
N TRP A 73 2.02 13.87 13.82
CA TRP A 73 1.35 12.80 14.58
C TRP A 73 0.60 11.80 13.71
N GLN A 74 0.27 12.14 12.46
CA GLN A 74 -0.43 11.24 11.55
C GLN A 74 0.18 11.30 10.15
N LEU A 75 0.30 10.14 9.53
CA LEU A 75 0.70 9.94 8.15
C LEU A 75 -0.51 9.45 7.36
N GLN A 76 -0.74 9.98 6.17
CA GLN A 76 -1.76 9.52 5.23
C GLN A 76 -1.08 9.12 3.93
N ILE A 77 -1.46 7.96 3.40
CA ILE A 77 -0.88 7.41 2.18
C ILE A 77 -2.00 7.20 1.17
N CYS A 78 -1.83 7.79 -0.01
CA CYS A 78 -2.77 7.70 -1.13
C CYS A 78 -2.07 7.14 -2.36
N ARG A 79 -2.80 6.43 -3.22
CA ARG A 79 -2.30 6.10 -4.55
C ARG A 79 -2.59 7.26 -5.51
N LEU A 80 -1.60 7.65 -6.28
CA LEU A 80 -1.76 8.66 -7.32
C LEU A 80 -2.54 8.11 -8.51
N LEU A 81 -3.46 8.92 -9.05
CA LEU A 81 -4.14 8.64 -10.31
C LEU A 81 -3.20 8.92 -11.49
N PRO A 82 -3.37 8.24 -12.63
CA PRO A 82 -2.53 8.48 -13.80
C PRO A 82 -2.53 9.93 -14.30
N SER A 83 -3.64 10.66 -14.12
CA SER A 83 -3.74 12.10 -14.42
C SER A 83 -2.87 12.95 -13.50
N GLU A 84 -2.72 12.55 -12.24
CA GLU A 84 -1.93 13.25 -11.23
C GLU A 84 -0.44 12.99 -11.45
N VAL A 85 -0.07 11.73 -11.75
CA VAL A 85 1.31 11.37 -12.14
C VAL A 85 1.77 12.20 -13.34
N ARG A 86 0.92 12.33 -14.38
CA ARG A 86 1.24 13.18 -15.55
C ARG A 86 1.38 14.65 -15.18
N ARG A 87 0.54 15.16 -14.27
CA ARG A 87 0.62 16.55 -13.81
C ARG A 87 1.91 16.81 -13.04
N ILE A 88 2.31 15.90 -12.15
CA ILE A 88 3.57 15.98 -11.40
C ILE A 88 4.75 15.90 -12.37
N GLY A 89 4.72 14.98 -13.34
CA GLY A 89 5.79 14.86 -14.35
C GLY A 89 5.90 16.06 -15.30
N ALA A 90 4.81 16.78 -15.54
CA ALA A 90 4.80 18.00 -16.35
C ALA A 90 5.12 19.27 -15.55
N ALA A 91 5.00 19.23 -14.23
CA ALA A 91 5.28 20.37 -13.37
C ALA A 91 6.78 20.61 -13.26
N THR A 92 7.24 21.76 -13.77
CA THR A 92 8.65 22.19 -13.65
C THR A 92 8.81 22.97 -12.34
N GLY A 93 8.82 22.26 -11.20
CA GLY A 93 9.01 22.85 -9.87
C GLY A 93 8.09 22.29 -8.78
N ASN A 94 8.30 22.72 -7.53
CA ASN A 94 7.59 22.29 -6.30
C ASN A 94 6.08 22.61 -6.25
N ASP A 95 5.48 23.10 -7.34
CA ASP A 95 4.14 23.71 -7.36
C ASP A 95 3.00 22.70 -7.59
N ALA A 96 3.33 21.44 -7.88
CA ALA A 96 2.33 20.37 -7.95
C ALA A 96 2.02 19.81 -6.55
N PHE A 97 1.50 20.65 -5.65
CA PHE A 97 0.93 20.18 -4.40
C PHE A 97 -0.51 19.69 -4.65
N ILE A 98 -0.72 18.38 -4.55
CA ILE A 98 -2.06 17.82 -4.65
C ILE A 98 -2.67 17.82 -3.24
N ARG A 99 -3.62 18.74 -3.03
CA ARG A 99 -4.43 18.75 -1.82
C ARG A 99 -5.44 17.61 -1.92
N TYR A 100 -5.15 16.51 -1.23
CA TYR A 100 -6.04 15.35 -1.19
C TYR A 100 -7.09 15.51 -0.09
N ASP A 101 -8.33 15.18 -0.47
CA ASP A 101 -9.40 14.90 0.46
C ASP A 101 -9.25 13.46 1.00
N ASP A 102 -9.82 13.21 2.18
CA ASP A 102 -9.67 11.95 2.91
C ASP A 102 -10.17 10.72 2.11
N ASP A 103 -11.02 10.91 1.10
CA ASP A 103 -11.67 9.88 0.28
C ASP A 103 -10.71 9.02 -0.56
N LEU A 104 -9.53 9.52 -0.90
CA LEU A 104 -8.51 8.78 -1.67
C LEU A 104 -7.44 8.12 -0.78
N THR A 105 -7.51 8.31 0.53
CA THR A 105 -6.59 7.72 1.49
C THR A 105 -6.73 6.20 1.47
N LEU A 106 -5.61 5.49 1.28
CA LEU A 106 -5.56 4.04 1.41
C LEU A 106 -5.35 3.64 2.86
N TYR A 107 -4.28 4.17 3.46
CA TYR A 107 -3.90 3.89 4.83
C TYR A 107 -3.60 5.19 5.56
N SER A 108 -3.95 5.23 6.84
CA SER A 108 -3.52 6.28 7.74
C SER A 108 -2.81 5.69 8.95
N GLY A 109 -1.59 6.16 9.21
CA GLY A 109 -0.76 5.78 10.33
C GLY A 109 -0.74 6.86 11.41
N GLU A 110 -1.25 6.56 12.60
CA GLU A 110 -1.27 7.47 13.75
C GLU A 110 -0.15 7.11 14.72
N LYS A 111 0.80 8.03 14.89
CA LYS A 111 1.87 7.91 15.89
C LYS A 111 1.24 7.95 17.27
N MET A 112 1.45 6.88 18.02
CA MET A 112 0.90 6.78 19.36
C MET A 112 1.84 7.48 20.33
N ASN A 113 1.44 8.66 20.81
CA ASN A 113 2.13 9.37 21.90
C ASN A 113 1.64 8.91 23.28
N ILE A 114 0.64 8.03 23.32
CA ILE A 114 0.04 7.53 24.55
C ILE A 114 0.71 6.20 24.87
N PRO A 115 1.26 6.01 26.08
CA PRO A 115 1.55 4.68 26.57
C PRO A 115 0.20 3.98 26.65
N PHE A 116 -0.13 3.14 25.67
CA PHE A 116 -1.30 2.28 25.80
C PHE A 116 -1.10 1.55 27.12
N SER A 117 -1.98 1.81 28.07
CA SER A 117 -2.05 1.10 29.34
C SER A 117 -2.66 -0.28 29.08
N LEU A 118 -2.15 -1.00 28.06
CA LEU A 118 -2.06 -2.45 28.09
C LEU A 118 -1.12 -2.75 29.25
N GLY A 119 -1.72 -2.87 30.44
CA GLY A 119 -1.08 -2.61 31.71
C GLY A 119 0.30 -3.24 31.90
N VAL A 120 1.13 -2.51 32.65
CA VAL A 120 2.29 -2.98 33.43
C VAL A 120 2.44 -4.51 33.33
N GLY A 121 3.39 -4.94 32.48
CA GLY A 121 3.81 -6.34 32.36
C GLY A 121 3.56 -7.08 31.05
N LEU A 122 3.12 -6.45 29.94
CA LEU A 122 2.86 -7.17 28.66
C LEU A 122 3.44 -6.46 27.43
N GLY A 123 4.67 -6.85 27.06
CA GLY A 123 5.17 -6.73 25.69
C GLY A 123 5.52 -5.31 25.21
N PRO A 124 6.02 -5.19 23.96
CA PRO A 124 6.53 -3.93 23.43
C PRO A 124 5.41 -2.90 23.23
N THR A 125 5.64 -1.65 23.64
CA THR A 125 4.69 -0.55 23.44
C THR A 125 4.47 -0.33 21.94
N PRO A 126 3.21 -0.31 21.46
CA PRO A 126 2.94 -0.08 20.06
C PRO A 126 3.33 1.34 19.67
N LEU A 127 4.11 1.47 18.60
CA LEU A 127 4.65 2.76 18.19
C LEU A 127 3.72 3.51 17.21
N ILE A 128 2.92 2.77 16.44
CA ILE A 128 1.96 3.30 15.46
C ILE A 128 0.78 2.37 15.27
N VAL A 129 -0.39 2.98 15.01
CA VAL A 129 -1.60 2.30 14.55
C VAL A 129 -1.87 2.71 13.11
N ILE A 130 -1.90 1.75 12.20
CA ILE A 130 -2.19 1.93 10.79
C ILE A 130 -3.62 1.44 10.52
N ARG A 131 -4.46 2.28 9.91
CA ARG A 131 -5.85 1.98 9.58
C ARG A 131 -6.07 2.04 8.09
N GLY A 132 -6.63 0.97 7.52
CA GLY A 132 -7.12 0.97 6.14
C GLY A 132 -8.41 1.78 6.01
N GLN A 133 -8.48 2.67 5.03
CA GLN A 133 -9.61 3.61 4.82
C GLN A 133 -10.44 3.26 3.57
N LYS A 134 -9.94 2.37 2.70
CA LYS A 134 -10.57 2.06 1.41
C LYS A 134 -10.84 0.58 1.19
N ARG A 135 -11.83 0.25 0.36
CA ARG A 135 -12.06 -1.11 -0.12
C ARG A 135 -10.80 -1.65 -0.84
N GLY A 136 -10.40 -2.87 -0.53
CA GLY A 136 -9.12 -3.46 -0.99
C GLY A 136 -7.93 -3.23 -0.03
N THR A 137 -8.15 -2.50 1.08
CA THR A 137 -7.18 -2.41 2.19
C THR A 137 -7.61 -3.30 3.36
N ILE A 138 -6.65 -3.66 4.20
CA ILE A 138 -6.95 -4.41 5.42
C ILE A 138 -7.74 -3.51 6.37
N GLN A 139 -9.00 -3.87 6.57
CA GLN A 139 -9.91 -3.15 7.45
C GLN A 139 -9.56 -3.38 8.93
N GLY A 140 -9.73 -2.35 9.75
CA GLY A 140 -9.41 -2.37 11.17
C GLY A 140 -8.05 -1.75 11.48
N SER A 141 -7.44 -2.18 12.58
CA SER A 141 -6.22 -1.59 13.11
C SER A 141 -5.04 -2.54 12.93
N ILE A 142 -3.96 -2.05 12.32
CA ILE A 142 -2.67 -2.72 12.26
C ILE A 142 -1.74 -2.02 13.24
N VAL A 143 -1.08 -2.77 14.09
CA VAL A 143 -0.23 -2.26 15.16
C VAL A 143 1.21 -2.67 14.91
N MET A 144 2.13 -1.71 14.96
CA MET A 144 3.56 -1.99 14.90
C MET A 144 4.14 -2.13 16.31
N GLU A 145 4.76 -3.28 16.58
CA GLU A 145 5.53 -3.54 17.79
C GLU A 145 7.02 -3.64 17.43
N LYS A 146 7.88 -2.91 18.15
CA LYS A 146 9.33 -2.97 17.97
C LYS A 146 9.97 -3.81 19.07
N SER A 147 10.75 -4.83 18.68
CA SER A 147 11.49 -5.68 19.61
C SER A 147 12.96 -5.75 19.17
N GLY A 148 13.80 -4.94 19.81
CA GLY A 148 15.22 -4.82 19.46
C GLY A 148 15.43 -4.38 18.02
N ARG A 149 16.07 -5.23 17.22
CA ARG A 149 16.34 -5.06 15.78
C ARG A 149 15.25 -5.61 14.86
N SER A 150 14.12 -6.01 15.42
CA SER A 150 12.96 -6.50 14.65
C SER A 150 11.73 -5.64 14.88
N CYS A 151 10.91 -5.49 13.84
CA CYS A 151 9.59 -4.86 13.94
C CYS A 151 8.54 -5.87 13.48
N LYS A 152 7.39 -5.93 14.15
CA LYS A 152 6.29 -6.81 13.78
C LYS A 152 5.02 -6.01 13.60
N PHE A 153 4.28 -6.31 12.55
CA PHE A 153 2.99 -5.71 12.25
C PHE A 153 1.89 -6.72 12.50
N TYR A 154 0.99 -6.37 13.41
CA TYR A 154 -0.13 -7.22 13.81
C TYR A 154 -1.45 -6.60 13.39
N HIS A 155 -2.30 -7.37 12.72
CA HIS A 155 -3.70 -7.03 12.55
C HIS A 155 -4.46 -7.34 13.84
N MET A 156 -5.11 -6.31 14.38
CA MET A 156 -5.94 -6.39 15.58
C MET A 156 -7.37 -6.68 15.18
N ILE A 157 -7.86 -7.87 15.52
CA ILE A 157 -9.21 -8.34 15.19
C ILE A 157 -10.02 -8.42 16.49
N PRO A 158 -11.15 -7.70 16.61
CA PRO A 158 -11.98 -7.79 17.80
C PRO A 158 -12.64 -9.17 17.89
N ILE A 159 -12.62 -9.78 19.07
CA ILE A 159 -13.26 -11.07 19.34
C ILE A 159 -14.77 -10.82 19.53
N LYS A 160 -15.50 -10.69 18.42
CA LYS A 160 -16.97 -10.45 18.43
C LYS A 160 -17.81 -11.73 18.44
N ARG A 161 -17.18 -12.89 18.32
CA ARG A 161 -17.87 -14.19 18.31
C ARG A 161 -17.95 -14.76 19.71
N ALA A 162 -18.92 -15.64 19.93
CA ALA A 162 -18.91 -16.53 21.09
C ALA A 162 -17.56 -17.27 21.13
N LEU A 163 -16.91 -17.19 22.29
CA LEU A 163 -15.66 -17.88 22.55
C LEU A 163 -15.95 -19.39 22.60
N THR A 164 -14.98 -20.20 22.21
CA THR A 164 -15.09 -21.65 22.46
C THR A 164 -14.90 -21.92 23.94
N LYS A 165 -15.46 -23.01 24.47
CA LYS A 165 -15.33 -23.38 25.90
C LYS A 165 -13.87 -23.35 26.40
N VAL A 166 -12.93 -23.77 25.56
CA VAL A 166 -11.48 -23.72 25.86
C VAL A 166 -10.94 -22.28 25.93
N GLU A 167 -11.40 -21.40 25.04
CA GLU A 167 -11.03 -19.98 25.06
C GLU A 167 -11.68 -19.26 26.25
N GLU A 168 -12.92 -19.61 26.60
CA GLU A 168 -13.64 -19.11 27.78
C GLU A 168 -12.91 -19.52 29.06
N ASP A 169 -12.62 -20.80 29.25
CA ASP A 169 -11.91 -21.30 30.44
C ASP A 169 -10.54 -20.61 30.58
N ARG A 170 -9.83 -20.40 29.46
CA ARG A 170 -8.54 -19.67 29.46
C ARG A 170 -8.72 -18.20 29.80
N MET A 171 -9.71 -17.53 29.22
CA MET A 171 -9.97 -16.11 29.45
C MET A 171 -10.44 -15.90 30.90
N GLN A 172 -11.28 -16.78 31.42
CA GLN A 172 -11.74 -16.79 32.80
C GLN A 172 -10.57 -17.03 33.77
N ALA A 173 -9.67 -17.98 33.48
CA ALA A 173 -8.46 -18.17 34.28
C ALA A 173 -7.53 -16.94 34.26
N LEU A 174 -7.43 -16.24 33.12
CA LEU A 174 -6.70 -14.98 33.01
C LEU A 174 -7.38 -13.87 33.81
N MET A 175 -8.71 -13.72 33.71
CA MET A 175 -9.50 -12.75 34.46
C MET A 175 -9.35 -12.95 35.97
N HIS A 176 -9.41 -14.19 36.46
CA HIS A 176 -9.20 -14.50 37.87
C HIS A 176 -7.77 -14.20 38.35
N LYS A 177 -6.77 -14.37 37.49
CA LYS A 177 -5.35 -14.19 37.87
C LYS A 177 -4.91 -12.73 37.87
N ARG A 178 -5.35 -11.93 36.90
CA ARG A 178 -4.82 -10.56 36.67
C ARG A 178 -5.90 -9.50 36.43
N GLY A 179 -7.17 -9.84 36.63
CA GLY A 179 -8.31 -8.98 36.32
C GLY A 179 -8.60 -8.91 34.81
N TYR A 180 -9.72 -8.27 34.48
CA TYR A 180 -10.07 -7.93 33.10
C TYR A 180 -9.07 -6.90 32.54
N ARG A 181 -8.71 -7.08 31.27
CA ARG A 181 -7.90 -6.12 30.51
C ARG A 181 -8.51 -5.99 29.13
N ASP A 182 -8.64 -4.76 28.65
CA ASP A 182 -9.14 -4.46 27.30
C ASP A 182 -8.37 -5.19 26.20
N SER A 183 -7.11 -5.59 26.46
CA SER A 183 -6.28 -6.38 25.56
C SER A 183 -6.83 -7.76 25.24
N ASP A 184 -7.63 -8.33 26.14
CA ASP A 184 -8.10 -9.70 26.07
C ASP A 184 -9.29 -9.84 25.10
N ASP A 185 -9.88 -8.71 24.70
CA ASP A 185 -10.95 -8.64 23.70
C ASP A 185 -10.42 -8.64 22.25
N TRP A 186 -9.10 -8.65 22.05
CA TRP A 186 -8.47 -8.56 20.73
C TRP A 186 -7.61 -9.78 20.40
N LYS A 187 -7.78 -10.30 19.20
CA LYS A 187 -6.88 -11.28 18.59
C LYS A 187 -5.84 -10.57 17.74
N LYS A 188 -4.56 -10.87 17.99
CA LYS A 188 -3.43 -10.41 17.16
C LYS A 188 -3.14 -11.44 16.05
N LYS A 189 -3.23 -11.03 14.79
CA LYS A 189 -2.77 -11.82 13.64
C LYS A 189 -1.51 -11.17 13.07
N LEU A 190 -0.39 -11.90 13.01
CA LEU A 190 0.84 -11.39 12.41
C LEU A 190 0.64 -11.22 10.90
N LEU A 191 0.98 -10.04 10.36
CA LEU A 191 0.95 -9.75 8.93
C LEU A 191 2.34 -9.73 8.33
N LEU A 192 3.25 -8.99 8.96
CA LEU A 192 4.60 -8.75 8.46
C LEU A 192 5.59 -8.77 9.64
N THR A 193 6.77 -9.31 9.39
CA THR A 193 7.93 -9.19 10.27
C THR A 193 9.05 -8.52 9.50
N VAL A 194 9.64 -7.49 10.08
CA VAL A 194 10.83 -6.83 9.57
C VAL A 194 12.00 -7.26 10.44
N GLN A 195 13.02 -7.86 9.83
CA GLN A 195 14.18 -8.37 10.54
C GLN A 195 15.47 -7.80 9.94
N GLU A 196 16.34 -7.25 10.80
CA GLU A 196 17.67 -6.81 10.41
C GLU A 196 18.61 -8.01 10.20
N ARG A 197 19.18 -8.11 9.01
CA ARG A 197 20.26 -9.05 8.69
C ARG A 197 21.61 -8.54 9.20
N PRO A 198 22.63 -9.42 9.30
CA PRO A 198 24.00 -9.01 9.64
C PRO A 198 24.57 -7.93 8.70
N ASN A 199 24.09 -7.87 7.46
CA ASN A 199 24.50 -6.87 6.46
C ASN A 199 23.81 -5.50 6.62
N LYS A 200 23.04 -5.27 7.70
CA LYS A 200 22.19 -4.07 7.94
C LYS A 200 21.00 -3.91 6.98
N GLU A 201 20.82 -4.82 6.03
CA GLU A 201 19.59 -4.93 5.23
C GLU A 201 18.42 -5.38 6.11
N LEU A 202 17.23 -4.82 5.86
CA LEU A 202 16.00 -5.17 6.57
C LEU A 202 15.11 -6.02 5.68
N GLU A 203 14.90 -7.28 6.05
CA GLU A 203 14.01 -8.17 5.31
C GLU A 203 12.58 -8.07 5.81
N TRP A 204 11.66 -7.89 4.88
CA TRP A 204 10.23 -7.93 5.11
C TRP A 204 9.72 -9.34 4.81
N ILE A 205 9.25 -10.01 5.85
CA ILE A 205 8.80 -11.40 5.83
C ILE A 205 7.29 -11.41 6.07
N ASP A 206 6.54 -12.17 5.29
CA ASP A 206 5.10 -12.30 5.44
C ASP A 206 4.65 -13.31 6.52
N GLU A 207 3.34 -13.49 6.64
CA GLU A 207 2.73 -14.44 7.58
C GLU A 207 3.11 -15.90 7.34
N TYR A 208 3.62 -16.23 6.14
CA TYR A 208 4.05 -17.58 5.75
C TYR A 208 5.56 -17.78 5.87
N GLY A 209 6.31 -16.76 6.28
CA GLY A 209 7.78 -16.82 6.37
C GLY A 209 8.50 -16.53 5.05
N SER A 210 7.79 -16.06 4.02
CA SER A 210 8.39 -15.71 2.73
C SER A 210 8.86 -14.26 2.71
N VAL A 211 10.06 -14.01 2.20
CA VAL A 211 10.61 -12.64 2.05
C VAL A 211 9.90 -11.96 0.89
N VAL A 212 9.12 -10.92 1.18
CA VAL A 212 8.34 -10.15 0.20
C VAL A 212 9.07 -8.90 -0.28
N ALA A 213 9.89 -8.30 0.57
CA ALA A 213 10.68 -7.12 0.22
C ALA A 213 11.96 -7.04 1.04
N VAL A 214 12.91 -6.23 0.57
CA VAL A 214 14.14 -5.88 1.26
C VAL A 214 14.22 -4.36 1.31
N GLU A 215 14.43 -3.82 2.51
CA GLU A 215 14.68 -2.41 2.75
C GLU A 215 16.17 -2.19 2.92
N GLU A 216 16.74 -1.34 2.06
CA GLU A 216 18.12 -0.88 2.10
C GLU A 216 18.10 0.65 2.16
N ASP A 217 18.59 1.23 3.26
CA ASP A 217 18.55 2.66 3.55
C ASP A 217 17.15 3.31 3.42
N VAL A 218 16.88 3.92 2.25
CA VAL A 218 15.64 4.64 1.88
C VAL A 218 14.93 3.96 0.70
N ASN A 219 15.43 2.81 0.26
CA ASN A 219 14.88 2.04 -0.84
C ASN A 219 14.17 0.79 -0.32
N LEU A 220 13.05 0.45 -0.93
CA LEU A 220 12.29 -0.77 -0.69
C LEU A 220 12.18 -1.55 -1.99
N GLU A 221 12.85 -2.71 -2.05
CA GLU A 221 12.84 -3.60 -3.21
C GLU A 221 11.94 -4.81 -2.97
N PHE A 222 10.96 -5.02 -3.84
CA PHE A 222 10.08 -6.17 -3.80
C PHE A 222 10.69 -7.39 -4.50
N LYS A 223 10.53 -8.56 -3.88
CA LYS A 223 10.97 -9.84 -4.45
C LYS A 223 9.81 -10.52 -5.16
N GLY A 224 9.88 -10.57 -6.49
CA GLY A 224 8.89 -11.25 -7.34
C GLY A 224 7.61 -10.44 -7.57
N GLU A 225 6.65 -11.08 -8.21
CA GLU A 225 5.34 -10.48 -8.48
C GLU A 225 4.46 -10.54 -7.23
N ILE A 226 4.01 -9.38 -6.77
CA ILE A 226 3.20 -9.24 -5.56
C ILE A 226 1.87 -8.61 -5.91
N GLN A 227 0.80 -9.16 -5.35
CA GLN A 227 -0.55 -8.63 -5.48
C GLN A 227 -0.59 -7.16 -5.05
N THR A 228 -1.32 -6.36 -5.81
CA THR A 228 -1.43 -4.91 -5.61
C THR A 228 -1.83 -4.52 -4.19
N GLU A 229 -2.78 -5.24 -3.57
CA GLU A 229 -3.24 -4.98 -2.19
C GLU A 229 -2.13 -5.23 -1.16
N LYS A 230 -1.38 -6.33 -1.33
CA LYS A 230 -0.23 -6.67 -0.47
C LYS A 230 0.91 -5.69 -0.66
N LYS A 231 1.12 -5.21 -1.89
CA LYS A 231 2.10 -4.14 -2.20
C LYS A 231 1.75 -2.86 -1.45
N ASP A 232 0.50 -2.41 -1.55
CA ASP A 232 0.04 -1.19 -0.86
C ASP A 232 0.20 -1.30 0.65
N LEU A 233 -0.12 -2.46 1.22
CA LEU A 233 0.09 -2.73 2.64
C LEU A 233 1.56 -2.61 3.04
N VAL A 234 2.47 -3.25 2.29
CA VAL A 234 3.90 -3.22 2.61
C VAL A 234 4.46 -1.81 2.48
N VAL A 235 4.12 -1.09 1.39
CA VAL A 235 4.52 0.32 1.20
C VAL A 235 4.00 1.18 2.36
N ALA A 236 2.74 0.98 2.77
CA ALA A 236 2.16 1.74 3.86
C ALA A 236 2.84 1.46 5.20
N CYS A 237 3.09 0.19 5.52
CA CYS A 237 3.81 -0.22 6.72
C CYS A 237 5.26 0.32 6.72
N TRP A 238 5.92 0.32 5.56
CA TRP A 238 7.28 0.86 5.40
C TRP A 238 7.33 2.37 5.63
N ALA A 239 6.46 3.14 4.97
CA ALA A 239 6.38 4.59 5.16
C ALA A 239 6.01 4.95 6.61
N CYS A 240 5.04 4.25 7.20
CA CYS A 240 4.66 4.44 8.60
C CYS A 240 5.79 4.09 9.59
N LYS A 241 6.58 3.06 9.30
CA LYS A 241 7.77 2.70 10.09
C LYS A 241 8.83 3.80 10.03
N GLY A 242 9.12 4.32 8.83
CA GLY A 242 10.04 5.45 8.65
C GLY A 242 9.59 6.67 9.47
N PHE A 243 8.32 7.03 9.33
CA PHE A 243 7.68 8.16 10.01
C PHE A 243 7.83 8.14 11.54
N VAL A 244 7.66 6.96 12.15
CA VAL A 244 7.67 6.83 13.61
C VAL A 244 9.07 6.69 14.18
N LEU A 245 9.97 6.07 13.43
CA LEU A 245 11.37 5.90 13.82
C LEU A 245 12.22 7.14 13.57
N GLY A 246 11.64 8.20 12.97
CA GLY A 246 12.36 9.44 12.68
C GLY A 246 13.45 9.27 11.62
N LYS A 247 13.32 8.27 10.75
CA LYS A 247 14.04 8.29 9.48
C LYS A 247 13.36 9.38 8.64
N ASP A 248 14.12 10.28 8.03
CA ASP A 248 13.56 11.32 7.17
C ASP A 248 12.65 10.66 6.11
N VAL A 249 11.36 10.97 6.19
CA VAL A 249 10.31 10.64 5.20
C VAL A 249 10.06 11.92 4.41
#